data_AF-A0A7C7W9B1-F1
#
_entry.id   AF-A0A7C7W9B1-F1
#
_cell.length_a   1.000
_cell.length_b   1.000
_cell.length_c   1.000
_cell.angle_alpha   90.00
_cell.angle_beta   90.00
_cell.angle_gamma   90.00
#
_symmetry.space_group_name_H-M   'P 1'
#
loop_
_entity.id
_entity.type
_entity.pdbx_description
1 polymer ?
#
loop_
_entity_poly.entity_id
_entity_poly.type
_entity_poly.pdbx_seq_one_letter_code
_entity_poly.pdbx_strand_id
1 'polypeptide(L)' 'MEIGLVRKIDIDREMQQSYLDYAMSVIVARALPDARDGLKPVHRRILYAMHDMGLRANTPYKKSARIVGEVLGK' A
#
# COMPACT_ATOMS: atom_id res chain seq x y z
N MET A 1 -4.06 16.50 38.76
CA MET A 1 -4.29 15.56 37.64
C MET A 1 -3.90 16.31 36.38
N GLU A 2 -2.62 16.22 35.99
CA GLU A 2 -2.15 16.82 34.74
C GLU A 2 -2.70 15.99 33.58
N ILE A 3 -3.76 16.52 32.96
CA ILE A 3 -4.27 16.00 31.70
C ILE A 3 -3.15 16.22 30.69
N GLY A 4 -2.67 15.13 30.09
CA GLY A 4 -1.36 15.05 29.40
C GLY A 4 -1.06 16.20 28.42
N LEU A 5 0.24 16.44 28.22
CA LEU A 5 0.83 17.48 27.35
C LEU A 5 0.04 17.71 26.04
N VAL A 6 -0.88 18.68 26.03
CA VAL A 6 -1.60 19.09 24.83
C VAL A 6 -0.73 20.06 24.03
N ARG A 7 -0.25 19.62 22.86
CA ARG A 7 0.48 20.50 21.93
C ARG A 7 -0.53 21.28 21.10
N LYS A 8 -0.48 22.60 21.16
CA LYS A 8 -1.19 23.46 20.21
C LYS A 8 -0.50 23.34 18.85
N ILE A 9 -1.29 23.12 17.80
CA ILE A 9 -0.82 23.02 16.43
C ILE A 9 -1.57 24.08 15.61
N ASP A 10 -0.84 24.76 14.75
CA ASP A 10 -1.41 25.71 13.79
C ASP A 10 -2.14 24.95 12.67
N ILE A 11 -3.41 25.30 12.43
CA ILE A 11 -4.28 24.54 11.52
C ILE A 11 -3.82 24.64 10.07
N ASP A 12 -3.36 25.81 9.63
CA ASP A 12 -2.96 26.03 8.24
C ASP A 12 -1.71 25.20 7.92
N ARG A 13 -0.75 25.20 8.84
CA ARG A 13 0.46 24.38 8.75
C ARG A 13 0.13 22.87 8.75
N GLU A 14 -0.74 22.43 9.65
CA GLU A 14 -1.11 21.01 9.75
C GLU A 14 -1.83 20.52 8.50
N MET A 15 -2.78 21.30 7.98
CA MET A 15 -3.52 20.97 6.78
C MET A 15 -2.61 20.85 5.57
N GLN A 16 -1.66 21.78 5.40
CA GLN A 16 -0.69 21.73 4.31
C GLN A 16 0.19 20.47 4.41
N GLN A 17 0.71 20.16 5.59
CA GLN A 17 1.57 19.00 5.81
C GLN A 17 0.81 17.70 5.55
N SER A 18 -0.34 17.51 6.21
CA SER A 18 -1.18 16.33 6.07
C SER A 18 -1.65 16.11 4.62
N TYR A 19 -2.00 17.20 3.91
CA TYR A 19 -2.37 17.13 2.51
C TYR A 19 -1.22 16.67 1.62
N LEU A 20 -0.03 17.26 1.79
CA LEU A 20 1.16 16.90 1.02
C LEU A 20 1.58 15.44 1.28
N ASP A 21 1.55 15.00 2.53
CA ASP A 21 1.90 13.62 2.89
C ASP A 21 0.94 12.61 2.26
N TYR A 22 -0.36 12.89 2.30
CA TYR A 22 -1.36 12.05 1.63
C TYR A 22 -1.19 12.07 0.11
N ALA A 23 -1.05 13.25 -0.49
CA ALA A 23 -0.89 13.41 -1.93
C ALA A 23 0.34 12.66 -2.44
N MET A 24 1.48 12.82 -1.78
CA MET A 24 2.73 12.12 -2.13
C MET A 24 2.59 10.61 -1.98
N SER A 25 1.98 10.13 -0.89
CA SER A 25 1.69 8.70 -0.70
C SER A 25 0.84 8.12 -1.83
N VAL A 26 -0.20 8.84 -2.27
CA VAL A 26 -1.07 8.42 -3.35
C VAL A 26 -0.32 8.40 -4.68
N ILE A 27 0.42 9.45 -5.00
CA ILE A 27 1.13 9.59 -6.28
C ILE A 27 2.18 8.49 -6.43
N VAL A 28 3.06 8.33 -5.43
CA VAL A 28 4.24 7.47 -5.53
C VAL A 28 3.90 6.00 -5.25
N ALA A 29 3.05 5.74 -4.27
CA ALA A 29 2.89 4.39 -3.70
C ALA A 29 1.49 3.78 -3.91
N ARG A 30 0.61 4.38 -4.73
CA ARG A 30 -0.74 3.85 -4.93
C ARG A 30 -1.28 3.99 -6.35
N ALA A 31 -1.38 5.22 -6.84
CA ALA A 31 -2.19 5.56 -7.99
C ALA A 31 -1.45 5.41 -9.32
N LEU A 32 -0.18 5.79 -9.38
CA LEU A 32 0.61 5.75 -10.61
C LEU A 32 1.44 4.45 -10.71
N PRO A 33 1.57 3.89 -11.93
CA PRO A 33 2.46 2.77 -12.17
C PRO A 33 3.93 3.22 -12.25
N ASP A 34 4.85 2.31 -11.95
CA ASP A 34 6.27 2.51 -12.21
C ASP A 34 6.56 2.37 -13.71
N ALA A 35 7.41 3.24 -14.27
CA ALA A 35 7.72 3.24 -15.70
C ALA A 35 8.48 1.98 -16.16
N ARG A 36 9.18 1.30 -15.25
CA ARG A 36 10.03 0.13 -15.60
C ARG A 36 9.21 -1.11 -15.88
N ASP A 37 8.13 -1.32 -15.12
CA ASP A 37 7.30 -2.53 -15.19
C ASP A 37 5.82 -2.24 -15.53
N GLY A 38 5.40 -0.98 -15.52
CA GLY A 38 4.01 -0.58 -15.75
C GLY A 38 3.06 -0.96 -14.61
N LEU A 39 3.56 -1.40 -13.45
CA LEU A 39 2.74 -1.92 -12.37
C LEU A 39 2.56 -0.90 -11.24
N LYS A 40 1.31 -0.79 -10.77
CA LYS A 40 0.99 -0.17 -9.49
C LYS A 40 1.46 -1.08 -8.34
N PRO A 41 1.74 -0.54 -7.14
CA PRO A 41 2.26 -1.33 -6.03
C PRO A 41 1.41 -2.55 -5.65
N VAL A 42 0.08 -2.45 -5.73
CA VAL A 42 -0.82 -3.58 -5.42
C VAL A 42 -0.68 -4.73 -6.42
N HIS A 43 -0.51 -4.45 -7.71
CA HIS A 43 -0.33 -5.49 -8.73
C HIS A 43 0.99 -6.23 -8.51
N ARG A 44 2.06 -5.50 -8.20
CA ARG A 44 3.38 -6.08 -7.91
C ARG A 44 3.33 -7.02 -6.70
N ARG A 45 2.64 -6.63 -5.62
CA ARG A 45 2.45 -7.47 -4.44
C ARG A 45 1.69 -8.76 -4.76
N ILE A 46 0.62 -8.67 -5.55
CA ILE A 46 -0.17 -9.86 -5.97
C ILE A 46 0.70 -10.82 -6.78
N LEU A 47 1.38 -10.33 -7.81
CA LEU A 47 2.22 -11.17 -8.68
C LEU A 47 3.40 -11.78 -7.91
N TYR A 48 4.01 -11.02 -7.00
CA TYR A 48 5.08 -11.52 -6.15
C TYR A 48 4.60 -12.59 -5.18
N ALA A 49 3.46 -12.38 -4.50
CA ALA A 49 2.88 -13.40 -3.62
C ALA A 49 2.52 -14.67 -4.38
N MET A 50 1.90 -14.55 -5.56
CA MET A 50 1.64 -15.70 -6.44
C MET A 50 2.95 -16.39 -6.85
N HIS A 51 4.00 -15.61 -7.13
CA HIS A 51 5.31 -16.14 -7.47
C HIS A 51 5.89 -16.99 -6.33
N ASP A 52 5.88 -16.46 -5.11
CA ASP A 52 6.40 -17.07 -3.89
C ASP A 52 5.60 -18.31 -3.45
N MET A 53 4.28 -18.29 -3.66
CA MET A 53 3.40 -19.46 -3.47
C MET A 53 3.57 -20.57 -4.51
N GLY A 54 4.45 -20.38 -5.51
CA GLY A 54 4.67 -21.34 -6.59
C GLY A 54 3.52 -21.42 -7.60
N LEU A 55 2.62 -20.44 -7.63
CA LEU A 55 1.53 -20.40 -8.59
C LEU A 55 2.08 -19.96 -9.95
N ARG A 56 2.07 -20.89 -10.91
CA ARG A 56 2.52 -20.70 -12.29
C ARG A 56 1.43 -21.16 -13.24
N ALA A 57 1.54 -20.78 -14.52
CA ALA A 57 0.55 -21.12 -15.54
C ALA A 57 0.34 -22.63 -15.72
N ASN A 58 1.32 -23.46 -15.35
CA ASN A 58 1.25 -24.93 -15.39
C ASN A 58 0.74 -25.58 -14.09
N THR A 59 0.36 -24.80 -13.08
CA THR A 59 -0.11 -25.32 -11.78
C THR A 59 -1.64 -25.23 -11.66
N PRO A 60 -2.29 -26.15 -10.92
CA PRO A 60 -3.73 -26.09 -10.69
C PRO A 60 -4.15 -24.81 -9.96
N TYR A 61 -5.34 -24.30 -10.31
CA TYR A 61 -5.90 -23.10 -9.68
C TYR A 61 -6.06 -23.24 -8.17
N LYS A 62 -5.81 -22.14 -7.46
CA LYS A 62 -6.10 -21.98 -6.03
C LYS A 62 -7.20 -20.94 -5.85
N LYS A 63 -7.93 -21.05 -4.74
CA LYS A 63 -9.00 -20.11 -4.39
C LYS A 63 -8.44 -18.70 -4.20
N SER A 64 -9.10 -17.70 -4.77
CA SER A 64 -8.67 -16.29 -4.71
C SER A 64 -8.52 -15.78 -3.28
N ALA A 65 -9.41 -16.17 -2.38
CA ALA A 65 -9.34 -15.80 -0.95
C ALA A 65 -7.99 -16.19 -0.30
N ARG A 66 -7.38 -17.30 -0.73
CA ARG A 66 -6.07 -17.73 -0.23
C ARG A 66 -4.96 -16.79 -0.70
N ILE A 67 -4.99 -16.36 -1.96
CA ILE A 67 -4.00 -15.44 -2.54
C ILE A 67 -4.14 -14.06 -1.90
N VAL A 68 -5.38 -13.57 -1.73
CA VAL A 68 -5.65 -12.30 -1.05
C VAL A 68 -5.17 -12.32 0.40
N GLY A 69 -5.41 -13.43 1.12
CA GLY A 69 -4.91 -13.60 2.48
C GLY A 69 -3.39 -13.50 2.59
N GLU A 70 -2.65 -14.15 1.68
CA GLU A 70 -1.19 -14.06 1.62
C GLU A 70 -0.70 -12.64 1.31
N VAL A 71 -1.35 -11.93 0.37
CA VAL A 71 -0.99 -10.56 -0.03
C VAL A 71 -1.24 -9.53 1.07
N LEU A 72 -2.22 -9.77 1.94
CA LEU A 72 -2.54 -8.89 3.06
C LEU A 72 -1.73 -9.23 4.33
N GLY A 73 -1.32 -10.50 4.48
CA GLY A 73 -0.60 -11.00 5.66
C GLY A 73 0.92 -10.78 5.61
N LYS A 74 1.48 -10.57 4.41
CA LYS A 74 2.87 -10.10 4.20
C LYS A 74 2.92 -8.59 4.01
#